data_AF-A0A3M1J079-F1
#
_entry.id   AF-A0A3M1J079-F1
#
_cell.length_a   1.000
_cell.length_b   1.000
_cell.length_c   1.000
_cell.angle_alpha   90.00
_cell.angle_beta   90.00
_cell.angle_gamma   90.00
#
_symmetry.space_group_name_H-M   'P 1'
#
loop_
_entity.id
_entity.type
_entity.pdbx_description
1 polymer ?
#
loop_
_entity_poly.entity_id
_entity_poly.type
_entity_poly.pdbx_seq_one_letter_code
_entity_poly.pdbx_strand_id
1 'polypeptide(L)'
;MLASQRVAELNTLTRAKYPIIYIVSWEERRIEDMLRQVAIERRKKLYEWTLTNGIMPLDVVQTHPIDPATRDPLTALDFVAQSQEAAIFVLKDFHPFLDSDRGGPDHPVIIRRLRDITNQLKESRKTLIILSPILKFPPDLEKDITLLDYSLPTLDELELSLDRVVRSARE
;
A
#
# COMPACT_ATOMS: atom_id res chain seq x y z
N MET A 1 13.43 -15.32 -9.04
CA MET A 1 14.48 -14.38 -8.58
C MET A 1 13.94 -12.94 -8.46
N LEU A 2 13.15 -12.43 -9.41
CA LEU A 2 12.65 -11.04 -9.37
C LEU A 2 11.57 -10.77 -8.31
N ALA A 3 10.64 -11.69 -8.05
CA ALA A 3 9.70 -11.55 -6.92
C ALA A 3 10.45 -11.40 -5.58
N SER A 4 11.53 -12.17 -5.40
CA SER A 4 12.43 -12.04 -4.24
C SER A 4 13.17 -10.69 -4.22
N GLN A 5 13.51 -10.14 -5.40
CA GLN A 5 14.12 -8.82 -5.50
C GLN A 5 13.15 -7.69 -5.12
N ARG A 6 11.88 -7.75 -5.57
CA ARG A 6 10.85 -6.76 -5.18
C ARG A 6 10.53 -6.84 -3.68
N VAL A 7 10.48 -8.05 -3.11
CA VAL A 7 10.36 -8.23 -1.65
C VAL A 7 11.57 -7.63 -0.92
N ALA A 8 12.79 -7.83 -1.43
CA ALA A 8 14.01 -7.24 -0.84
C ALA A 8 14.03 -5.70 -0.93
N GLU A 9 13.52 -5.14 -2.03
CA GLU A 9 13.33 -3.70 -2.23
C GLU A 9 12.32 -3.13 -1.24
N LEU A 10 11.12 -3.69 -1.15
CA LEU A 10 10.10 -3.28 -0.16
C LEU A 10 10.63 -3.39 1.27
N ASN A 11 11.38 -4.44 1.56
CA ASN A 11 12.06 -4.62 2.84
C ASN A 11 13.07 -3.51 3.14
N THR A 12 13.78 -3.04 2.12
CA THR A 12 14.78 -1.97 2.24
C THR A 12 14.12 -0.63 2.46
N LEU A 13 13.07 -0.32 1.70
CA LEU A 13 12.32 0.93 1.85
C LEU A 13 11.59 0.99 3.21
N THR A 14 10.95 -0.11 3.61
CA THR A 14 10.31 -0.23 4.92
C THR A 14 11.30 -0.06 6.08
N ARG A 15 12.53 -0.55 5.92
CA ARG A 15 13.63 -0.41 6.90
C ARG A 15 14.21 1.00 6.93
N ALA A 16 14.35 1.63 5.76
CA ALA A 16 14.86 2.98 5.61
C ALA A 16 13.83 4.06 5.99
N LYS A 17 12.65 3.65 6.51
CA LYS A 17 11.58 4.53 6.97
C LYS A 17 11.07 5.50 5.90
N TYR A 18 11.01 5.05 4.65
CA TYR A 18 10.24 5.77 3.64
C TYR A 18 8.76 5.73 4.06
N PRO A 19 8.16 6.90 4.40
CA PRO A 19 6.90 6.94 5.13
C PRO A 19 5.72 6.57 4.25
N ILE A 20 5.73 7.02 2.99
CA ILE A 20 4.68 6.76 2.00
C ILE A 20 5.33 6.11 0.78
N ILE A 21 4.84 4.92 0.42
CA ILE A 21 5.24 4.19 -0.77
C ILE A 21 4.01 4.08 -1.68
N TYR A 22 4.13 4.48 -2.93
CA TYR A 22 3.08 4.34 -3.94
C TYR A 22 3.43 3.18 -4.85
N ILE A 23 2.62 2.14 -4.84
CA ILE A 23 2.78 0.97 -5.68
C ILE A 23 1.76 1.05 -6.82
N VAL A 24 2.25 1.13 -8.05
CA VAL A 24 1.40 1.03 -9.25
C VAL A 24 1.30 -0.43 -9.65
N SER A 25 0.12 -1.02 -9.56
CA SER A 25 -0.09 -2.43 -9.93
C SER A 25 -1.56 -2.76 -10.13
N TRP A 26 -1.83 -3.70 -11.03
CA TRP A 26 -3.15 -4.32 -11.23
C TRP A 26 -3.34 -5.61 -10.42
N GLU A 27 -2.26 -6.13 -9.83
CA GLU A 27 -2.23 -7.45 -9.19
C GLU A 27 -2.26 -7.32 -7.66
N GLU A 28 -3.39 -6.89 -7.10
CA GLU A 28 -3.53 -6.64 -5.66
C GLU A 28 -3.08 -7.82 -4.79
N ARG A 29 -3.56 -9.03 -5.10
CA ARG A 29 -3.23 -10.25 -4.35
C ARG A 29 -1.72 -10.52 -4.31
N ARG A 30 -1.03 -10.31 -5.44
CA ARG A 30 0.42 -10.53 -5.50
C ARG A 30 1.17 -9.53 -4.62
N ILE A 31 0.75 -8.27 -4.64
CA ILE A 31 1.35 -7.23 -3.79
C ILE A 31 1.06 -7.52 -2.32
N GLU A 32 -0.15 -7.93 -1.97
CA GLU A 32 -0.50 -8.32 -0.60
C GLU A 32 0.36 -9.48 -0.08
N ASP A 33 0.56 -10.53 -0.89
CA ASP A 33 1.41 -11.66 -0.50
C ASP A 33 2.85 -11.21 -0.24
N MET A 34 3.39 -10.33 -1.09
CA MET A 34 4.70 -9.73 -0.87
C MET A 34 4.75 -8.89 0.40
N LEU A 35 3.72 -8.08 0.67
CA LEU A 35 3.63 -7.26 1.87
C LEU A 35 3.45 -8.09 3.13
N ARG A 36 2.74 -9.22 3.06
CA ARG A 36 2.62 -10.19 4.15
C ARG A 36 3.97 -10.78 4.49
N GLN A 37 4.77 -11.16 3.50
CA GLN A 37 6.14 -11.62 3.72
C GLN A 37 7.00 -10.53 4.40
N VAL A 38 6.97 -9.29 3.90
CA VAL A 38 7.70 -8.16 4.50
C VAL A 38 7.23 -7.88 5.93
N ALA A 39 5.92 -7.93 6.19
CA ALA A 39 5.34 -7.71 7.52
C ALA A 39 5.83 -8.77 8.52
N ILE A 40 5.82 -10.05 8.15
CA ILE A 40 6.33 -11.15 8.97
C ILE A 40 7.82 -10.95 9.27
N GLU A 41 8.64 -10.73 8.24
CA GLU A 41 10.09 -10.54 8.39
C GLU A 41 10.45 -9.33 9.26
N ARG A 42 9.64 -8.26 9.22
CA ARG A 42 9.84 -7.04 10.00
C ARG A 42 9.11 -7.03 11.35
N ARG A 43 8.40 -8.12 11.68
CA ARG A 43 7.51 -8.21 12.86
C ARG A 43 6.59 -7.01 12.95
N LYS A 44 5.97 -6.66 11.83
CA LYS A 44 4.96 -5.60 11.73
C LYS A 44 3.58 -6.22 11.53
N LYS A 45 2.56 -5.54 12.05
CA LYS A 45 1.16 -5.78 11.69
C LYS A 45 0.89 -5.36 10.25
N LEU A 46 -0.10 -5.96 9.61
CA LEU A 46 -0.50 -5.62 8.24
C LEU A 46 -1.99 -5.31 8.24
N TYR A 47 -2.30 -4.12 7.75
CA TYR A 47 -3.67 -3.63 7.59
C TYR A 47 -3.91 -3.26 6.15
N GLU A 48 -5.10 -3.57 5.66
CA GLU A 48 -5.63 -2.96 4.44
C GLU A 48 -6.66 -1.90 4.77
N TRP A 49 -6.82 -0.97 3.84
CA TRP A 49 -7.95 -0.06 3.78
C TRP A 49 -8.56 -0.13 2.39
N THR A 50 -9.89 -0.18 2.35
CA THR A 50 -10.67 0.03 1.14
C THR A 50 -11.80 1.00 1.44
N LEU A 51 -12.28 1.71 0.42
CA LEU A 51 -13.41 2.62 0.58
C LEU A 51 -14.68 1.90 1.10
N THR A 52 -14.86 0.62 0.75
CA THR A 52 -16.05 -0.16 1.08
C THR A 52 -16.00 -0.79 2.47
N ASN A 53 -14.83 -1.18 2.96
CA ASN A 53 -14.70 -1.89 4.24
C ASN A 53 -14.01 -1.07 5.33
N GLY A 54 -13.39 0.07 5.00
CA GLY A 54 -12.51 0.78 5.93
C GLY A 54 -11.25 -0.03 6.23
N ILE A 55 -10.68 0.16 7.42
CA ILE A 55 -9.46 -0.53 7.86
C ILE A 55 -9.78 -1.95 8.36
N MET A 56 -9.08 -2.93 7.80
CA MET A 56 -9.17 -4.33 8.19
C MET A 56 -7.76 -4.91 8.44
N PRO A 57 -7.57 -5.76 9.48
CA PRO A 57 -6.33 -6.50 9.65
C PRO A 57 -6.22 -7.59 8.58
N LEU A 58 -5.07 -7.69 7.92
CA LEU A 58 -4.77 -8.74 6.95
C LEU A 58 -4.03 -9.93 7.57
N ASP A 59 -3.47 -9.78 8.76
CA ASP A 59 -2.61 -10.78 9.42
C ASP A 59 -3.36 -11.79 10.30
N VAL A 60 -4.71 -11.74 10.34
CA VAL A 60 -5.56 -12.59 11.20
C VAL A 60 -6.54 -13.45 10.40
N VAL A 61 -6.93 -14.60 10.98
CA VAL A 61 -7.83 -15.60 10.35
C VAL A 61 -9.28 -15.11 10.25
N GLN A 62 -9.71 -14.22 11.16
CA GLN A 62 -11.03 -13.59 11.10
C GLN A 62 -10.86 -12.09 10.92
N THR A 63 -11.21 -11.60 9.74
CA THR A 63 -11.06 -10.20 9.37
C THR A 63 -12.39 -9.49 9.58
N HIS A 64 -12.43 -8.57 10.54
CA HIS A 64 -13.54 -7.64 10.73
C HIS A 64 -12.99 -6.21 10.61
N PRO A 65 -13.78 -5.26 10.10
CA PRO A 65 -13.39 -3.85 10.15
C PRO A 65 -13.10 -3.43 11.59
N ILE A 66 -11.98 -2.72 11.78
CA ILE A 66 -11.60 -2.22 13.10
C ILE A 66 -12.63 -1.19 13.56
N ASP A 67 -13.05 -0.32 12.64
CA ASP A 67 -14.09 0.67 12.86
C ASP A 67 -14.75 1.02 11.50
N PRO A 68 -16.07 0.87 11.35
CA PRO A 68 -16.80 1.29 10.15
C PRO A 68 -16.60 2.77 9.76
N ALA A 69 -16.31 3.66 10.72
CA ALA A 69 -16.04 5.07 10.47
C ALA A 69 -14.80 5.29 9.60
N THR A 70 -13.86 4.34 9.63
CA THR A 70 -12.66 4.41 8.80
C THR A 70 -12.92 4.23 7.30
N ARG A 71 -14.17 4.01 6.85
CA ARG A 71 -14.51 4.15 5.42
C ARG A 71 -14.29 5.57 4.90
N ASP A 72 -14.41 6.56 5.78
CA ASP A 72 -14.01 7.93 5.49
C ASP A 72 -12.47 8.04 5.41
N PRO A 73 -11.91 8.59 4.31
CA PRO A 73 -10.46 8.64 4.11
C PRO A 73 -9.72 9.46 5.15
N LEU A 74 -10.29 10.56 5.66
CA LEU A 74 -9.65 11.35 6.72
C LEU A 74 -9.58 10.57 8.03
N THR A 75 -10.68 9.91 8.38
CA THR A 75 -10.77 9.03 9.56
C THR A 75 -9.79 7.86 9.46
N ALA A 76 -9.59 7.30 8.27
CA ALA A 76 -8.57 6.27 8.03
C ALA A 76 -7.14 6.80 8.26
N LEU A 77 -6.81 7.98 7.73
CA LEU A 77 -5.51 8.62 7.95
C LEU A 77 -5.28 8.96 9.43
N ASP A 78 -6.33 9.35 10.16
CA ASP A 78 -6.29 9.59 11.60
C ASP A 78 -6.00 8.31 12.38
N PHE A 79 -6.63 7.20 12.01
CA PHE A 79 -6.32 5.89 12.60
C PHE A 79 -4.85 5.52 12.38
N VAL A 80 -4.34 5.68 11.15
CA VAL A 80 -2.93 5.43 10.83
C VAL A 80 -2.01 6.31 11.70
N ALA A 81 -2.33 7.58 11.85
CA ALA A 81 -1.57 8.54 12.66
C ALA A 81 -1.54 8.13 14.14
N GLN A 82 -2.68 7.75 14.71
CA GLN A 82 -2.85 7.47 16.14
C GLN A 82 -2.39 6.06 16.55
N SER A 83 -2.36 5.11 15.62
CA SER A 83 -1.91 3.75 15.90
C SER A 83 -0.49 3.72 16.50
N GLN A 84 -0.33 3.00 17.61
CA GLN A 84 0.94 2.80 18.29
C GLN A 84 1.68 1.54 17.83
N GLU A 85 1.08 0.78 16.92
CA GLU A 85 1.64 -0.48 16.46
C GLU A 85 2.74 -0.28 15.42
N ALA A 86 3.73 -1.16 15.43
CA ALA A 86 4.62 -1.31 14.30
C ALA A 86 3.83 -1.98 13.16
N ALA A 87 3.41 -1.21 12.17
CA ALA A 87 2.45 -1.68 11.17
C ALA A 87 2.78 -1.23 9.74
N ILE A 88 2.27 -1.97 8.77
CA ILE A 88 2.17 -1.58 7.36
C ILE A 88 0.68 -1.38 7.07
N PHE A 89 0.32 -0.20 6.57
CA PHE A 89 -1.04 0.15 6.17
C PHE A 89 -1.10 0.23 4.65
N VAL A 90 -2.01 -0.51 4.02
CA VAL A 90 -2.16 -0.55 2.57
C VAL A 90 -3.49 0.09 2.18
N LEU A 91 -3.45 1.33 1.69
CA LEU A 91 -4.61 2.04 1.16
C LEU A 91 -4.81 1.65 -0.31
N LYS A 92 -5.81 0.83 -0.58
CA LYS A 92 -6.16 0.43 -1.95
C LYS A 92 -7.01 1.50 -2.62
N ASP A 93 -6.66 1.83 -3.86
CA ASP A 93 -7.36 2.79 -4.70
C ASP A 93 -7.59 4.17 -4.04
N PHE A 94 -6.58 4.64 -3.30
CA PHE A 94 -6.64 5.96 -2.66
C PHE A 94 -6.45 7.12 -3.65
N HIS A 95 -6.05 6.83 -4.89
CA HIS A 95 -5.73 7.82 -5.93
C HIS A 95 -6.84 8.86 -6.22
N PRO A 96 -8.17 8.56 -6.15
CA PRO A 96 -9.19 9.57 -6.41
C PRO A 96 -9.18 10.70 -5.38
N PHE A 97 -8.77 10.42 -4.14
CA PHE A 97 -8.63 11.42 -3.07
C PHE A 97 -7.37 12.27 -3.22
N LEU A 98 -6.44 11.86 -4.09
CA LEU A 98 -5.21 12.59 -4.39
C LEU A 98 -5.29 13.36 -5.71
N ASP A 99 -6.23 13.01 -6.57
CA ASP A 99 -6.40 13.63 -7.89
C ASP A 99 -6.89 15.07 -7.77
N SER A 100 -6.06 16.03 -8.17
CA SER A 100 -6.40 17.46 -8.17
C SER A 100 -7.60 17.80 -9.06
N ASP A 101 -7.86 17.00 -10.11
CA ASP A 101 -8.93 17.27 -11.08
C ASP A 101 -10.28 16.67 -10.66
N ARG A 102 -10.25 15.68 -9.75
CA ARG A 102 -11.43 14.90 -9.33
C ARG A 102 -11.69 14.95 -7.83
N GLY A 103 -10.83 15.64 -7.09
CA GLY A 103 -10.94 15.79 -5.65
C GLY A 103 -12.27 16.41 -5.24
N GLY A 104 -12.91 15.80 -4.24
CA GLY A 104 -14.05 16.40 -3.55
C GLY A 104 -13.66 17.65 -2.75
N PRO A 105 -14.61 18.30 -2.05
CA PRO A 105 -14.35 19.49 -1.24
C PRO A 105 -13.25 19.27 -0.18
N ASP A 106 -13.07 18.02 0.27
CA ASP A 106 -12.09 17.64 1.29
C ASP A 106 -10.68 17.37 0.74
N HIS A 107 -10.47 17.46 -0.58
CA HIS A 107 -9.16 17.17 -1.21
C HIS A 107 -8.00 17.95 -0.57
N PRO A 108 -8.05 19.28 -0.38
CA PRO A 108 -6.96 20.02 0.24
C PRO A 108 -6.66 19.55 1.68
N VAL A 109 -7.69 19.12 2.41
CA VAL A 109 -7.58 18.62 3.78
C VAL A 109 -6.87 17.26 3.79
N ILE A 110 -7.23 16.36 2.87
CA ILE A 110 -6.59 15.04 2.73
C ILE A 110 -5.11 15.18 2.37
N ILE A 111 -4.76 16.07 1.43
CA ILE A 111 -3.37 16.32 1.05
C ILE A 111 -2.58 16.89 2.22
N ARG A 112 -3.13 17.88 2.94
CA ARG A 112 -2.48 18.42 4.15
C ARG A 112 -2.31 17.34 5.20
N ARG A 113 -3.32 16.51 5.42
CA ARG A 113 -3.29 15.44 6.42
C ARG A 113 -2.21 14.41 6.09
N LEU A 114 -2.06 14.00 4.84
CA LEU A 114 -0.97 13.13 4.39
C LEU A 114 0.41 13.72 4.70
N ARG A 115 0.60 15.02 4.44
CA ARG A 115 1.86 15.72 4.75
C ARG A 115 2.12 15.78 6.26
N ASP A 116 1.08 16.03 7.06
CA ASP A 116 1.19 16.07 8.52
C ASP A 116 1.60 14.70 9.08
N ILE A 117 0.95 13.61 8.62
CA ILE A 117 1.30 12.26 9.08
C ILE A 117 2.65 11.79 8.56
N THR A 118 3.14 12.32 7.44
CA THR A 118 4.43 11.93 6.86
C THR A 118 5.57 12.07 7.86
N ASN A 119 5.60 13.17 8.61
CA ASN A 119 6.61 13.39 9.65
C ASN A 119 6.47 12.40 10.81
N GLN A 120 5.23 12.11 11.24
CA GLN A 120 4.95 11.12 12.28
C GLN A 120 5.37 9.71 11.83
N LEU A 121 5.16 9.38 10.55
CA LEU A 121 5.54 8.09 9.98
C LEU A 121 7.07 7.91 9.99
N LYS A 122 7.85 8.95 9.63
CA LYS A 122 9.33 8.95 9.66
C LYS A 122 9.89 8.66 11.06
N GLU A 123 9.22 9.13 12.11
CA GLU A 123 9.63 8.90 13.50
C GLU A 123 9.13 7.55 14.05
N SER A 124 8.00 7.07 13.55
CA SER A 124 7.39 5.82 13.99
C SER A 124 8.00 4.56 13.35
N ARG A 125 7.39 3.39 13.65
CA ARG A 125 7.63 2.12 12.96
C ARG A 125 6.54 1.77 11.95
N LYS A 126 5.73 2.74 11.55
CA LYS A 126 4.64 2.58 10.58
C LYS A 126 5.12 2.86 9.16
N THR A 127 4.50 2.20 8.19
CA THR A 127 4.72 2.47 6.76
C THR A 127 3.36 2.54 6.09
N LEU A 128 3.10 3.61 5.36
CA LEU A 128 1.88 3.78 4.58
C LEU A 128 2.18 3.41 3.13
N ILE A 129 1.35 2.55 2.56
CA ILE A 129 1.42 2.10 1.19
C ILE A 129 0.14 2.53 0.51
N ILE A 130 0.24 3.22 -0.62
CA ILE A 130 -0.88 3.46 -1.52
C ILE A 130 -0.73 2.45 -2.66
N LEU A 131 -1.70 1.57 -2.83
CA LEU A 131 -1.73 0.58 -3.90
C LEU A 131 -2.83 0.97 -4.87
N SER A 132 -2.47 1.20 -6.14
CA SER A 132 -3.47 1.51 -7.15
C SER A 132 -2.97 1.21 -8.57
N PRO A 133 -3.84 0.85 -9.52
CA PRO A 133 -3.43 0.70 -10.92
C PRO A 133 -3.16 2.04 -11.62
N ILE A 134 -3.56 3.16 -11.02
CA ILE A 134 -3.45 4.51 -11.62
C ILE A 134 -2.51 5.35 -10.78
N LEU A 135 -1.51 5.98 -11.41
CA LEU A 135 -0.60 6.91 -10.75
C LEU A 135 -1.17 8.34 -10.75
N LYS A 136 -1.74 8.76 -9.62
CA LYS A 136 -2.23 10.13 -9.40
C LYS A 136 -1.92 10.61 -7.98
N PHE A 137 -1.23 11.75 -7.88
CA PHE A 137 -1.04 12.54 -6.67
C PHE A 137 -0.59 13.98 -7.03
N PRO A 138 -0.80 14.99 -6.18
CA PRO A 138 -0.42 16.37 -6.47
C PRO A 138 1.09 16.60 -6.26
N PRO A 139 1.68 17.64 -6.89
CA PRO A 139 3.10 17.96 -6.75
C PRO A 139 3.54 18.18 -5.29
N ASP A 140 2.63 18.59 -4.41
CA ASP A 140 2.86 18.73 -2.96
C ASP A 140 3.36 17.46 -2.28
N LEU A 141 3.07 16.27 -2.83
CA LEU A 141 3.45 14.97 -2.25
C LEU A 141 4.68 14.34 -2.95
N GLU A 142 5.20 14.96 -4.01
CA GLU A 142 6.26 14.37 -4.85
C GLU A 142 7.55 14.06 -4.08
N LYS A 143 7.86 14.85 -3.03
CA LYS A 143 9.05 14.63 -2.20
C LYS A 143 8.82 13.70 -1.01
N ASP A 144 7.57 13.39 -0.69
CA ASP A 144 7.19 12.56 0.45
C ASP A 144 6.83 11.13 0.03
N ILE A 145 6.51 10.91 -1.25
CA ILE A 145 6.14 9.62 -1.83
C ILE A 145 7.32 8.97 -2.54
N THR A 146 7.55 7.69 -2.27
CA THR A 146 8.43 6.83 -3.07
C THR A 146 7.61 5.99 -4.03
N LEU A 147 7.88 6.12 -5.33
CA LEU A 147 7.14 5.39 -6.37
C LEU A 147 7.78 4.04 -6.69
N LEU A 148 6.96 2.99 -6.75
CA LEU A 148 7.30 1.66 -7.22
C LEU A 148 6.32 1.24 -8.31
N ASP A 149 6.82 1.07 -9.53
CA ASP A 149 6.02 0.62 -10.66
C ASP A 149 6.12 -0.90 -10.82
N TYR A 150 5.03 -1.60 -10.50
CA TYR A 150 4.86 -3.04 -10.65
C TYR A 150 3.75 -3.38 -11.67
N SER A 151 3.39 -2.43 -12.56
CA SER A 151 2.24 -2.50 -13.47
C SER A 151 2.36 -3.57 -14.55
N LEU A 152 3.59 -3.85 -14.99
CA LEU A 152 3.85 -4.79 -16.06
C LEU A 152 4.68 -5.95 -15.53
N PRO A 153 4.27 -7.21 -15.77
CA PRO A 153 5.17 -8.32 -15.63
C PRO A 153 6.32 -8.15 -16.61
N THR A 154 7.54 -8.22 -16.11
CA THR A 154 8.74 -8.21 -16.95
C THR A 154 8.76 -9.46 -17.84
N LEU A 155 9.53 -9.45 -18.93
CA LEU A 155 9.65 -10.59 -19.86
C LEU A 155 9.87 -11.93 -19.12
N ASP A 156 10.71 -11.92 -18.08
CA ASP A 156 10.99 -13.08 -17.22
C ASP A 156 9.77 -13.57 -16.41
N GLU A 157 8.86 -12.66 -16.01
CA GLU A 157 7.61 -13.02 -15.32
C GLU A 157 6.59 -13.63 -16.30
N LEU A 158 6.64 -13.23 -17.57
CA LEU A 158 5.82 -13.82 -18.64
C LEU A 158 6.28 -15.23 -18.98
N GLU A 159 7.59 -15.50 -19.09
CA GLU A 159 8.12 -16.85 -19.36
C GLU A 159 7.74 -17.85 -18.26
N LEU A 160 7.86 -17.46 -16.99
CA LEU A 160 7.46 -18.30 -15.86
C LEU A 160 5.94 -18.56 -15.81
N SER A 161 5.14 -17.58 -16.22
CA SER A 161 3.68 -17.71 -16.32
C SER A 161 3.28 -18.63 -17.47
N LEU A 162 3.94 -18.52 -18.63
CA LEU A 162 3.77 -19.42 -19.78
C LEU A 162 4.10 -20.87 -19.40
N ASP A 163 5.21 -21.09 -18.73
CA ASP A 163 5.63 -22.42 -18.27
C ASP A 163 4.61 -23.06 -17.31
N ARG A 164 3.99 -22.28 -16.42
CA ARG A 164 2.90 -22.77 -15.55
C ARG A 164 1.67 -23.17 -16.35
N VAL A 165 1.22 -22.33 -17.26
CA VAL A 165 0.03 -22.59 -18.09
C VAL A 165 0.24 -23.81 -19.00
N VAL A 166 1.44 -23.93 -19.59
CA VAL A 166 1.80 -25.09 -20.44
C VAL A 166 1.84 -26.39 -19.64
N ARG A 167 2.27 -26.35 -18.37
CA ARG A 167 2.24 -27.54 -17.50
C ARG A 167 0.82 -27.91 -17.09
N SER A 168 -0.03 -26.94 -16.72
CA SER A 168 -1.42 -27.23 -16.34
C SER A 168 -2.30 -27.68 -17.51
N ALA A 169 -1.91 -27.39 -18.75
CA ALA A 169 -2.61 -27.87 -19.95
C ALA A 169 -2.13 -29.26 -20.42
N ARG A 170 -1.07 -29.81 -19.80
CA ARG A 170 -0.50 -31.13 -20.09
C ARG A 170 -0.90 -32.20 -19.05
N GLU A 171 -1.61 -31.81 -18.00
CA GLU A 171 -2.31 -32.68 -17.05
C GLU A 171 -3.79 -32.80 -17.44
#